data_AF-A0A2V6FMD3-F1
#
_entry.id   AF-A0A2V6FMD3-F1
#
_cell.length_a   1.000
_cell.length_b   1.000
_cell.length_c   1.000
_cell.angle_alpha   90.00
_cell.angle_beta   90.00
_cell.angle_gamma   90.00
#
_symmetry.space_group_name_H-M   'P 1'
#
loop_
_entity.id
_entity.type
_entity.pdbx_description
1 polymer ?
#
loop_
_entity_poly.entity_id
_entity_poly.type
_entity_poly.pdbx_seq_one_letter_code
_entity_poly.pdbx_strand_id
1 'polypeptide(L)'
;VMEKSPHVMLDCAGAEAFAKENGIELVDEKYFFTQERWDALQKIKEAEKHGGIGGKNFFISEDDRHGTVGAVALDKSGNLAAATSTGGMTNKMPGRIGDTPVIGAGTYANNQTCAVSCTGDGEYFIRVGAAHEVSTLMEYRGMKLQEAAQTALDAVQKLGGSGGLIAIDKNGEMALPFNTNGMYRGYVDRNGKFVIEIYK
;
A
#
# COMPACT_ATOMS: atom_id res chain seq x y z
N VAL A 1 -10.52 -15.08 -2.80
CA VAL A 1 -10.43 -15.04 -4.28
C VAL A 1 -9.40 -16.06 -4.75
N MET A 2 -8.10 -15.81 -4.57
CA MET A 2 -6.98 -16.68 -4.97
C MET A 2 -7.21 -18.20 -4.82
N GLU A 3 -7.69 -18.68 -3.67
CA GLU A 3 -7.79 -20.12 -3.39
C GLU A 3 -9.11 -20.77 -3.79
N LYS A 4 -10.16 -19.97 -4.00
CA LYS A 4 -11.55 -20.47 -4.14
C LYS A 4 -12.22 -20.04 -5.45
N SER A 5 -11.47 -19.48 -6.39
CA SER A 5 -11.97 -19.13 -7.73
C SER A 5 -10.85 -19.21 -8.78
N PRO A 6 -11.19 -19.28 -10.07
CA PRO A 6 -10.19 -19.20 -11.15
C PRO A 6 -9.78 -17.76 -11.48
N HIS A 7 -10.14 -16.78 -10.65
CA HIS A 7 -9.95 -15.35 -10.91
C HIS A 7 -8.89 -14.76 -9.98
N VAL A 8 -8.25 -13.67 -10.42
CA VAL A 8 -7.25 -12.93 -9.63
C VAL A 8 -7.89 -11.82 -8.81
N MET A 9 -8.90 -11.15 -9.35
CA MET A 9 -9.51 -9.96 -8.76
C MET A 9 -11.03 -9.98 -8.96
N LEU A 10 -11.76 -9.59 -7.91
CA LEU A 10 -13.20 -9.32 -7.92
C LEU A 10 -13.42 -7.95 -7.27
N ASP A 11 -14.50 -7.28 -7.62
CA ASP A 11 -14.83 -5.96 -7.09
C ASP A 11 -16.31 -5.83 -6.67
N CYS A 12 -16.58 -4.79 -5.89
CA CYS A 12 -17.91 -4.32 -5.51
C CYS A 12 -18.86 -5.46 -5.05
N ALA A 13 -20.12 -5.41 -5.47
CA ALA A 13 -21.14 -6.38 -5.08
C ALA A 13 -20.82 -7.82 -5.50
N GLY A 14 -20.05 -8.02 -6.59
CA GLY A 14 -19.62 -9.34 -7.03
C GLY A 14 -18.64 -9.98 -6.04
N ALA A 15 -17.70 -9.20 -5.49
CA ALA A 15 -16.78 -9.66 -4.46
C ALA A 15 -17.51 -10.02 -3.16
N GLU A 16 -18.50 -9.23 -2.74
CA GLU A 16 -19.30 -9.50 -1.55
C GLU A 16 -20.20 -10.72 -1.70
N ALA A 17 -20.84 -10.89 -2.86
CA ALA A 17 -21.61 -12.09 -3.17
C ALA A 17 -20.73 -13.35 -3.10
N PHE A 18 -19.55 -13.30 -3.72
CA PHE A 18 -18.57 -14.39 -3.64
C PHE A 18 -18.11 -14.66 -2.20
N ALA A 19 -17.92 -13.62 -1.39
CA ALA A 19 -17.55 -13.78 0.02
C ALA A 19 -18.65 -14.52 0.80
N LYS A 20 -19.93 -14.15 0.62
CA LYS A 20 -21.09 -14.83 1.24
C LYS A 20 -21.19 -16.30 0.82
N GLU A 21 -21.06 -16.58 -0.48
CA GLU A 21 -21.07 -17.95 -1.02
C GLU A 21 -19.98 -18.84 -0.39
N ASN A 22 -18.88 -18.22 0.03
CA ASN A 22 -17.75 -18.88 0.66
C ASN A 22 -17.77 -18.82 2.20
N GLY A 23 -18.91 -18.46 2.80
CA GLY A 23 -19.14 -18.49 4.25
C GLY A 23 -18.48 -17.34 5.02
N ILE A 24 -18.11 -16.24 4.35
CA ILE A 24 -17.60 -15.04 5.03
C ILE A 24 -18.79 -14.23 5.55
N GLU A 25 -18.76 -13.93 6.85
CA GLU A 25 -19.71 -13.02 7.48
C GLU A 25 -19.45 -11.58 6.99
N LEU A 26 -20.49 -10.93 6.46
CA LEU A 26 -20.42 -9.51 6.16
C LEU A 26 -20.91 -8.70 7.34
N VAL A 27 -20.20 -7.62 7.63
CA VAL A 27 -20.55 -6.67 8.68
C VAL A 27 -21.22 -5.43 8.08
N ASP A 28 -21.99 -4.73 8.91
CA ASP A 28 -22.51 -3.40 8.56
C ASP A 28 -21.37 -2.40 8.38
N GLU A 29 -21.48 -1.50 7.40
CA GLU A 29 -20.47 -0.49 7.09
C GLU A 29 -20.09 0.38 8.31
N LYS A 30 -21.01 0.57 9.26
CA LYS A 30 -20.77 1.29 10.52
C LYS A 30 -19.67 0.65 11.37
N TYR A 31 -19.36 -0.62 11.16
CA TYR A 31 -18.23 -1.28 11.80
C TYR A 31 -16.90 -0.54 11.53
N PHE A 32 -16.74 0.03 10.33
CA PHE A 32 -15.52 0.74 9.93
C PHE A 32 -15.55 2.24 10.27
N PHE A 33 -16.65 2.75 10.82
CA PHE A 33 -16.76 4.15 11.18
C PHE A 33 -15.90 4.49 12.40
N THR A 34 -15.15 5.59 12.30
CA THR A 34 -14.55 6.24 13.47
C THR A 34 -14.82 7.74 13.42
N GLN A 35 -15.04 8.35 14.59
CA GLN A 35 -15.27 9.79 14.68
C GLN A 35 -14.10 10.59 14.10
N GLU A 36 -12.87 10.15 14.35
CA GLU A 36 -11.65 10.78 13.84
C GLU A 36 -11.61 10.84 12.31
N ARG A 37 -11.92 9.73 11.62
CA ARG A 37 -11.93 9.71 10.14
C ARG A 37 -13.10 10.48 9.56
N TRP A 38 -14.23 10.52 10.28
CA TRP A 38 -15.36 11.37 9.91
C TRP A 38 -15.01 12.86 9.99
N ASP A 39 -14.35 13.27 11.07
CA ASP A 39 -13.93 14.66 11.25
C ASP A 39 -12.90 15.08 10.19
N ALA A 40 -11.96 14.19 9.84
CA ALA A 40 -11.02 14.41 8.73
C ALA A 40 -11.77 14.64 7.40
N LEU A 41 -12.81 13.85 7.12
CA LEU A 41 -13.65 14.03 5.93
C LEU A 41 -14.36 15.40 5.93
N GLN A 42 -14.92 15.82 7.07
CA GLN A 42 -15.58 17.13 7.16
C GLN A 42 -14.58 18.27 6.90
N LYS A 43 -13.38 18.21 7.51
CA LYS A 43 -12.32 19.21 7.29
C LYS A 43 -11.93 19.33 5.81
N ILE A 44 -11.76 18.20 5.11
CA ILE A 44 -11.41 18.21 3.68
C ILE A 44 -12.53 18.85 2.85
N LYS A 45 -13.79 18.47 3.09
CA LYS A 45 -14.96 19.05 2.39
C LYS A 45 -15.11 20.54 2.65
N GLU A 46 -14.82 21.01 3.86
CA GLU A 46 -14.84 22.43 4.19
C GLU A 46 -13.72 23.21 3.49
N ALA A 47 -12.51 22.65 3.45
CA ALA A 47 -11.38 23.27 2.75
C ALA A 47 -11.64 23.41 1.24
N GLU A 48 -12.23 22.39 0.60
CA GLU A 48 -12.59 22.42 -0.83
C GLU A 48 -13.59 23.54 -1.16
N LYS A 49 -14.58 23.78 -0.28
CA LYS A 49 -15.56 24.87 -0.46
C LYS A 49 -14.94 26.27 -0.40
N HIS A 50 -13.81 26.43 0.29
CA HIS A 50 -13.18 27.74 0.54
C HIS A 50 -11.96 28.02 -0.37
N GLY A 51 -11.87 27.37 -1.52
CA GLY A 51 -10.88 27.70 -2.55
C GLY A 51 -9.61 26.85 -2.52
N GLY A 52 -9.62 25.71 -1.84
CA GLY A 52 -8.66 24.64 -2.05
C GLY A 52 -7.87 24.20 -0.81
N ILE A 53 -7.14 23.11 -0.99
CA ILE A 53 -6.26 22.51 0.02
C ILE A 53 -5.06 23.43 0.23
N GLY A 54 -5.00 24.14 1.37
CA GLY A 54 -3.86 25.02 1.73
C GLY A 54 -4.21 26.44 2.17
N GLY A 55 -5.50 26.79 2.34
CA GLY A 55 -5.87 28.04 3.01
C GLY A 55 -5.32 28.09 4.45
N LYS A 56 -4.87 29.27 4.92
CA LYS A 56 -4.22 29.49 6.24
C LYS A 56 -4.94 28.90 7.46
N ASN A 57 -6.20 28.49 7.33
CA ASN A 57 -7.03 27.95 8.40
C ASN A 57 -7.22 26.41 8.35
N PHE A 58 -6.77 25.71 7.31
CA PHE A 58 -7.00 24.26 7.15
C PHE A 58 -5.68 23.52 6.83
N PHE A 59 -5.04 22.99 7.87
CA PHE A 59 -3.94 22.03 7.73
C PHE A 59 -4.53 20.63 7.52
N ILE A 60 -4.25 20.02 6.36
CA ILE A 60 -4.60 18.62 6.06
C ILE A 60 -3.29 17.84 6.02
N SER A 61 -3.09 16.94 6.98
CA SER A 61 -1.91 16.08 7.06
C SER A 61 -1.99 14.91 6.06
N GLU A 62 -0.85 14.25 5.80
CA GLU A 62 -0.84 13.00 5.03
C GLU A 62 -1.65 11.89 5.74
N ASP A 63 -1.59 11.87 7.08
CA ASP A 63 -2.35 10.94 7.92
C ASP A 63 -3.87 11.15 7.78
N ASP A 64 -4.32 12.39 7.55
CA ASP A 64 -5.74 12.70 7.28
C ASP A 64 -6.20 12.14 5.92
N ARG A 65 -5.27 11.88 4.99
CA ARG A 65 -5.58 11.47 3.61
C ARG A 65 -5.49 9.98 3.38
N HIS A 66 -4.58 9.28 4.07
CA HIS A 66 -4.22 7.90 3.75
C HIS A 66 -4.42 6.93 4.91
N GLY A 67 -4.72 5.68 4.55
CA GLY A 67 -4.87 4.57 5.47
C GLY A 67 -4.65 3.25 4.74
N THR A 68 -3.39 2.97 4.42
CA THR A 68 -2.96 1.72 3.80
C THR A 68 -2.02 0.99 4.76
N VAL A 69 -2.22 -0.32 4.87
CA VAL A 69 -1.37 -1.23 5.64
C VAL A 69 -0.92 -2.35 4.74
N GLY A 70 0.21 -2.97 5.07
CA GLY A 70 0.64 -4.17 4.36
C GLY A 70 1.78 -4.89 5.05
N ALA A 71 2.06 -6.07 4.54
CA ALA A 71 3.04 -7.00 5.07
C ALA A 71 3.73 -7.76 3.94
N VAL A 72 5.01 -8.04 4.14
CA VAL A 72 5.81 -8.92 3.30
C VAL A 72 6.55 -9.92 4.19
N ALA A 73 6.70 -11.16 3.71
CA ALA A 73 7.34 -12.22 4.49
C ALA A 73 8.11 -13.19 3.59
N LEU A 74 9.19 -13.75 4.17
CA LEU A 74 9.94 -14.88 3.66
C LEU A 74 9.80 -16.04 4.65
N ASP A 75 9.27 -17.17 4.21
CA ASP A 75 9.12 -18.35 5.07
C ASP A 75 10.38 -19.24 5.09
N LYS A 76 10.38 -20.28 5.94
CA LYS A 76 11.49 -21.23 6.08
C LYS A 76 11.69 -22.15 4.86
N SER A 77 10.69 -22.23 3.99
CA SER A 77 10.74 -22.98 2.74
C SER A 77 11.24 -22.12 1.57
N GLY A 78 11.54 -20.83 1.82
CA GLY A 78 12.01 -19.89 0.80
C GLY A 78 10.89 -19.25 -0.02
N ASN A 79 9.63 -19.33 0.43
CA ASN A 79 8.51 -18.67 -0.24
C ASN A 79 8.38 -17.23 0.21
N LEU A 80 8.14 -16.36 -0.77
CA LEU A 80 7.86 -14.95 -0.60
C LEU A 80 6.36 -14.69 -0.73
N ALA A 81 5.81 -13.87 0.16
CA ALA A 81 4.43 -13.43 0.12
C ALA A 81 4.31 -11.94 0.43
N ALA A 82 3.32 -11.30 -0.18
CA ALA A 82 2.96 -9.90 0.05
C ALA A 82 1.44 -9.77 0.21
N ALA A 83 1.00 -8.87 1.07
CA ALA A 83 -0.40 -8.51 1.22
C ALA A 83 -0.51 -7.02 1.58
N THR A 84 -1.47 -6.33 0.94
CA THR A 84 -1.72 -4.91 1.15
C THR A 84 -3.24 -4.68 1.24
N SER A 85 -3.67 -3.80 2.15
CA SER A 85 -5.08 -3.48 2.37
C SER A 85 -5.26 -2.00 2.68
N THR A 86 -6.38 -1.41 2.26
CA THR A 86 -6.63 0.03 2.37
C THR A 86 -8.11 0.37 2.43
N GLY A 87 -8.44 1.44 3.17
CA GLY A 87 -9.72 2.15 3.01
C GLY A 87 -9.75 3.06 1.77
N GLY A 88 -8.60 3.29 1.14
CA GLY A 88 -8.38 4.26 0.09
C GLY A 88 -8.04 5.64 0.65
N MET A 89 -8.47 6.68 -0.06
CA MET A 89 -8.26 8.07 0.34
C MET A 89 -9.52 8.68 0.95
N THR A 90 -9.33 9.57 1.93
CA THR A 90 -10.42 10.40 2.45
C THR A 90 -10.99 11.27 1.33
N ASN A 91 -12.32 11.38 1.25
CA ASN A 91 -13.06 12.12 0.21
C ASN A 91 -12.86 11.60 -1.23
N LYS A 92 -12.45 10.34 -1.41
CA LYS A 92 -12.38 9.72 -2.75
C LYS A 92 -13.75 9.71 -3.46
N MET A 93 -13.74 9.81 -4.78
CA MET A 93 -14.93 9.51 -5.58
C MET A 93 -15.37 8.05 -5.36
N PRO A 94 -16.67 7.76 -5.20
CA PRO A 94 -17.16 6.39 -5.18
C PRO A 94 -16.70 5.62 -6.41
N GLY A 95 -16.17 4.41 -6.20
CA GLY A 95 -15.59 3.59 -7.28
C GLY A 95 -14.13 3.91 -7.64
N ARG A 96 -13.48 4.93 -7.05
CA ARG A 96 -12.03 5.14 -7.24
C ARG A 96 -11.24 3.98 -6.64
N ILE A 97 -10.38 3.38 -7.47
CA ILE A 97 -9.47 2.29 -7.10
C ILE A 97 -8.03 2.82 -7.07
N GLY A 98 -7.33 2.57 -5.95
CA GLY A 98 -5.91 2.87 -5.78
C GLY A 98 -5.01 1.70 -6.17
N ASP A 99 -3.73 1.79 -5.86
CA ASP A 99 -2.68 0.81 -6.19
C ASP A 99 -2.82 -0.52 -5.44
N THR A 100 -3.32 -0.47 -4.20
CA THR A 100 -3.37 -1.61 -3.28
C THR A 100 -3.89 -2.92 -3.89
N PRO A 101 -5.07 -2.98 -4.54
CA PRO A 101 -5.57 -4.22 -5.15
C PRO A 101 -4.98 -4.53 -6.54
N VAL A 102 -4.20 -3.62 -7.13
CA VAL A 102 -3.63 -3.78 -8.47
C VAL A 102 -2.29 -4.52 -8.35
N ILE A 103 -2.26 -5.78 -8.78
CA ILE A 103 -1.06 -6.62 -8.75
C ILE A 103 0.05 -5.97 -9.57
N GLY A 104 1.21 -5.82 -8.94
CA GLY A 104 2.37 -5.15 -9.53
C GLY A 104 2.42 -3.64 -9.29
N ALA A 105 1.33 -3.00 -8.86
CA ALA A 105 1.37 -1.61 -8.42
C ALA A 105 1.61 -1.52 -6.91
N GLY A 106 0.62 -1.93 -6.11
CA GLY A 106 0.67 -1.86 -4.64
C GLY A 106 1.06 -3.15 -3.93
N THR A 107 0.94 -4.29 -4.62
CA THR A 107 1.21 -5.62 -4.05
C THR A 107 1.86 -6.51 -5.09
N TYR A 108 3.00 -7.11 -4.76
CA TYR A 108 3.67 -8.07 -5.65
C TYR A 108 4.55 -9.05 -4.89
N ALA A 109 4.64 -10.30 -5.34
CA ALA A 109 5.58 -11.28 -4.79
C ALA A 109 6.08 -12.24 -5.86
N ASN A 110 7.39 -12.50 -5.88
CA ASN A 110 8.04 -13.45 -6.76
C ASN A 110 9.20 -14.14 -6.03
N ASN A 111 9.16 -15.47 -5.90
CA ASN A 111 10.20 -16.26 -5.23
C ASN A 111 11.60 -16.11 -5.84
N GLN A 112 11.70 -15.67 -7.10
CA GLN A 112 13.00 -15.46 -7.75
C GLN A 112 13.66 -14.12 -7.39
N THR A 113 12.89 -13.19 -6.83
CA THR A 113 13.32 -11.80 -6.55
C THR A 113 12.90 -11.37 -5.14
N CYS A 114 11.71 -10.77 -5.00
CA CYS A 114 11.24 -10.11 -3.79
C CYS A 114 9.72 -10.13 -3.64
N ALA A 115 9.26 -9.90 -2.41
CA ALA A 115 7.90 -9.50 -2.07
C ALA A 115 7.87 -8.01 -1.71
N VAL A 116 6.84 -7.30 -2.15
CA VAL A 116 6.71 -5.84 -2.04
C VAL A 116 5.26 -5.46 -1.69
N SER A 117 5.12 -4.54 -0.73
CA SER A 117 3.86 -3.89 -0.35
C SER A 117 4.08 -2.38 -0.32
N CYS A 118 3.21 -1.63 -1.00
CA CYS A 118 3.31 -0.17 -1.12
C CYS A 118 2.25 0.56 -0.29
N THR A 119 2.50 1.85 -0.03
CA THR A 119 1.55 2.79 0.57
C THR A 119 1.80 4.19 0.04
N GLY A 120 0.75 4.98 -0.23
CA GLY A 120 0.88 6.36 -0.69
C GLY A 120 -0.17 6.77 -1.72
N ASP A 121 0.22 7.71 -2.59
CA ASP A 121 -0.63 8.27 -3.64
C ASP A 121 -0.83 7.26 -4.79
N GLY A 122 -1.86 6.41 -4.65
CA GLY A 122 -2.07 5.24 -5.50
C GLY A 122 -2.04 5.48 -7.01
N GLU A 123 -2.48 6.64 -7.51
CA GLU A 123 -2.41 6.97 -8.95
C GLU A 123 -0.99 6.90 -9.50
N TYR A 124 0.00 7.35 -8.74
CA TYR A 124 1.39 7.37 -9.18
C TYR A 124 2.03 5.98 -9.06
N PHE A 125 1.70 5.23 -8.01
CA PHE A 125 2.14 3.84 -7.85
C PHE A 125 1.60 2.92 -8.95
N ILE A 126 0.34 3.11 -9.38
CA ILE A 126 -0.23 2.41 -10.54
C ILE A 126 0.53 2.77 -11.81
N ARG A 127 0.74 4.07 -12.07
CA ARG A 127 1.38 4.55 -13.31
C ARG A 127 2.82 4.09 -13.46
N VAL A 128 3.52 3.85 -12.35
CA VAL A 128 4.88 3.29 -12.34
C VAL A 128 4.84 1.75 -12.41
N GLY A 129 3.82 1.10 -11.86
CA GLY A 129 3.88 -0.33 -11.57
C GLY A 129 4.93 -0.62 -10.47
N ALA A 130 4.91 0.20 -9.41
CA ALA A 130 6.02 0.32 -8.46
C ALA A 130 6.46 -1.01 -7.83
N ALA A 131 5.53 -1.84 -7.33
CA ALA A 131 5.88 -3.11 -6.71
C ALA A 131 6.54 -4.10 -7.68
N HIS A 132 6.05 -4.16 -8.92
CA HIS A 132 6.63 -4.98 -9.98
C HIS A 132 7.96 -4.43 -10.47
N GLU A 133 8.11 -3.10 -10.56
CA GLU A 133 9.34 -2.43 -10.97
C GLU A 133 10.53 -2.81 -10.05
N VAL A 134 10.31 -2.92 -8.74
CA VAL A 134 11.35 -3.43 -7.83
C VAL A 134 11.81 -4.83 -8.25
N SER A 135 10.86 -5.73 -8.52
CA SER A 135 11.17 -7.10 -8.95
C SER A 135 11.92 -7.12 -10.29
N THR A 136 11.48 -6.35 -11.29
CA THR A 136 12.09 -6.36 -12.63
C THR A 136 13.47 -5.72 -12.65
N LEU A 137 13.72 -4.70 -11.83
CA LEU A 137 15.05 -4.12 -11.64
C LEU A 137 16.02 -5.13 -11.01
N MET A 138 15.56 -5.92 -10.03
CA MET A 138 16.36 -7.02 -9.48
C MET A 138 16.59 -8.11 -10.53
N GLU A 139 15.53 -8.56 -11.23
CA GLU A 139 15.59 -9.68 -12.16
C GLU A 139 16.44 -9.37 -13.40
N TYR A 140 16.18 -8.24 -14.05
CA TYR A 140 16.74 -7.94 -15.37
C TYR A 140 17.97 -7.04 -15.32
N ARG A 141 18.17 -6.29 -14.22
CA ARG A 141 19.35 -5.44 -14.05
C ARG A 141 20.30 -5.92 -12.96
N GLY A 142 19.95 -6.98 -12.23
CA GLY A 142 20.78 -7.50 -11.14
C GLY A 142 20.97 -6.51 -9.99
N MET A 143 20.06 -5.54 -9.85
CA MET A 143 20.13 -4.55 -8.78
C MET A 143 19.91 -5.20 -7.40
N LYS A 144 20.54 -4.63 -6.37
CA LYS A 144 20.25 -5.00 -4.98
C LYS A 144 18.87 -4.48 -4.56
N LEU A 145 18.24 -5.15 -3.60
CA LEU A 145 16.89 -4.81 -3.14
C LEU A 145 16.75 -3.33 -2.76
N GLN A 146 17.69 -2.80 -1.96
CA GLN A 146 17.62 -1.41 -1.47
C GLN A 146 17.72 -0.40 -2.62
N GLU A 147 18.58 -0.66 -3.61
CA GLU A 147 18.74 0.19 -4.79
C GLU A 147 17.51 0.13 -5.70
N ALA A 148 16.98 -1.07 -5.94
CA ALA A 148 15.77 -1.27 -6.74
C ALA A 148 14.54 -0.63 -6.11
N ALA A 149 14.37 -0.81 -4.79
CA ALA A 149 13.30 -0.21 -4.00
C ALA A 149 13.34 1.33 -4.04
N GLN A 150 14.53 1.92 -3.84
CA GLN A 150 14.70 3.37 -3.94
C GLN A 150 14.44 3.87 -5.36
N THR A 151 14.93 3.16 -6.39
CA THR A 151 14.72 3.55 -7.79
C THR A 151 13.24 3.56 -8.18
N ALA A 152 12.46 2.56 -7.75
CA ALA A 152 11.02 2.53 -7.98
C ALA A 152 10.30 3.69 -7.26
N LEU A 153 10.69 4.00 -6.02
CA LEU A 153 10.14 5.13 -5.26
C LEU A 153 10.51 6.49 -5.89
N ASP A 154 11.74 6.64 -6.39
CA ASP A 154 12.18 7.83 -7.10
C ASP A 154 11.37 8.04 -8.39
N ALA A 155 11.01 6.96 -9.09
CA ALA A 155 10.14 7.03 -10.25
C ALA A 155 8.73 7.53 -9.89
N VAL A 156 8.17 7.08 -8.75
CA VAL A 156 6.91 7.60 -8.21
C VAL A 156 7.04 9.09 -7.89
N GLN A 157 8.11 9.48 -7.18
CA GLN A 157 8.38 10.86 -6.81
C GLN A 157 8.52 11.77 -8.02
N LYS A 158 9.20 11.31 -9.07
CA LYS A 158 9.39 12.05 -10.33
C LYS A 158 8.08 12.39 -11.02
N LEU A 159 7.03 11.58 -10.83
CA LEU A 159 5.69 11.87 -11.33
C LEU A 159 4.90 12.81 -10.41
N GLY A 160 5.41 13.11 -9.21
CA GLY A 160 4.77 13.93 -8.19
C GLY A 160 4.10 13.14 -7.06
N GLY A 161 4.28 11.82 -7.01
CA GLY A 161 3.69 10.98 -5.97
C GLY A 161 4.50 10.92 -4.68
N SER A 162 3.80 10.78 -3.57
CA SER A 162 4.35 10.56 -2.23
C SER A 162 3.93 9.20 -1.69
N GLY A 163 4.77 8.59 -0.85
CA GLY A 163 4.52 7.30 -0.23
C GLY A 163 5.78 6.57 0.23
N GLY A 164 5.66 5.26 0.31
CA GLY A 164 6.75 4.34 0.62
C GLY A 164 6.39 2.91 0.29
N LEU A 165 7.33 2.02 0.55
CA LEU A 165 7.13 0.59 0.38
C LEU A 165 7.94 -0.20 1.40
N ILE A 166 7.51 -1.42 1.66
CA ILE A 166 8.28 -2.44 2.36
C ILE A 166 8.55 -3.59 1.41
N ALA A 167 9.75 -4.16 1.48
CA ALA A 167 10.14 -5.28 0.66
C ALA A 167 11.09 -6.23 1.38
N ILE A 168 10.99 -7.51 1.03
CA ILE A 168 11.94 -8.56 1.44
C ILE A 168 12.34 -9.39 0.22
N ASP A 169 13.64 -9.64 0.04
CA ASP A 169 14.15 -10.46 -1.06
C ASP A 169 14.26 -11.95 -0.68
N LYS A 170 14.56 -12.81 -1.66
CA LYS A 170 14.74 -14.25 -1.47
C LYS A 170 15.88 -14.64 -0.52
N ASN A 171 16.78 -13.71 -0.19
CA ASN A 171 17.89 -13.92 0.73
C ASN A 171 17.56 -13.44 2.16
N GLY A 172 16.39 -12.81 2.34
CA GLY A 172 15.94 -12.23 3.60
C GLY A 172 16.46 -10.82 3.84
N GLU A 173 17.01 -10.15 2.83
CA GLU A 173 17.33 -8.73 2.90
C GLU A 173 16.04 -7.91 2.88
N MET A 174 15.99 -6.83 3.65
CA MET A 174 14.80 -5.99 3.80
C MET A 174 15.08 -4.55 3.32
N ALA A 175 14.07 -3.91 2.74
CA ALA A 175 14.09 -2.50 2.38
C ALA A 175 12.76 -1.83 2.76
N LEU A 176 12.82 -0.64 3.38
CA LEU A 176 11.64 0.10 3.82
C LEU A 176 11.71 1.60 3.44
N PRO A 177 11.99 1.98 2.18
CA PRO A 177 12.14 3.39 1.79
C PRO A 177 10.79 4.12 1.75
N PHE A 178 10.82 5.40 2.07
CA PHE A 178 9.68 6.31 1.98
C PHE A 178 10.14 7.76 1.73
N ASN A 179 9.34 8.51 0.98
CA ASN A 179 9.61 9.91 0.63
C ASN A 179 8.68 10.90 1.35
N THR A 180 7.75 10.39 2.17
CA THR A 180 6.91 11.15 3.11
C THR A 180 7.70 11.63 4.34
N ASN A 181 7.03 12.38 5.23
CA ASN A 181 7.61 12.80 6.51
C ASN A 181 7.80 11.62 7.49
N GLY A 182 6.98 10.59 7.36
CA GLY A 182 7.05 9.37 8.15
C GLY A 182 6.29 8.23 7.48
N MET A 183 6.60 7.02 7.90
CA MET A 183 5.91 5.79 7.52
C MET A 183 5.92 4.85 8.71
N TYR A 184 4.73 4.57 9.26
CA TYR A 184 4.54 3.58 10.31
C TYR A 184 5.03 2.22 9.81
N ARG A 185 6.09 1.69 10.42
CA ARG A 185 6.71 0.45 9.98
C ARG A 185 7.32 -0.32 11.14
N GLY A 186 7.43 -1.63 10.95
CA GLY A 186 8.18 -2.49 11.83
C GLY A 186 8.59 -3.76 11.10
N TYR A 187 9.62 -4.43 11.63
CA TYR A 187 10.10 -5.69 11.08
C TYR A 187 10.70 -6.58 12.16
N VAL A 188 10.82 -7.86 11.83
CA VAL A 188 11.57 -8.85 12.60
C VAL A 188 12.67 -9.38 11.70
N ASP A 189 13.92 -9.18 12.10
CA ASP A 189 15.05 -9.70 11.33
C ASP A 189 15.29 -11.20 11.56
N ARG A 190 16.24 -11.77 10.82
CA ARG A 190 16.60 -13.20 10.90
C ARG A 190 17.14 -13.62 12.28
N ASN A 191 17.55 -12.67 13.12
CA ASN A 191 18.02 -12.91 14.48
C ASN A 191 16.89 -12.77 15.51
N GLY A 192 15.66 -12.49 15.07
CA GLY A 192 14.51 -12.25 15.94
C GLY A 192 14.50 -10.86 16.56
N LYS A 193 15.30 -9.91 16.06
CA LYS A 193 15.27 -8.53 16.54
C LYS A 193 14.01 -7.84 16.02
N PHE A 194 13.20 -7.35 16.96
CA PHE A 194 12.03 -6.52 16.68
C PHE A 194 12.46 -5.05 16.56
N VAL A 195 12.02 -4.40 15.48
CA VAL A 195 12.24 -2.97 15.24
C VAL A 195 10.93 -2.30 14.87
N ILE A 196 10.69 -1.11 15.43
CA ILE A 196 9.52 -0.27 15.16
C ILE A 196 10.02 1.16 14.93
N GLU A 197 9.59 1.76 13.83
CA GLU A 197 10.00 3.11 13.42
C GLU A 197 8.83 3.84 12.76
N ILE A 198 8.89 5.17 12.79
CA ILE A 198 7.88 6.04 12.16
C ILE A 198 8.59 7.09 11.31
N TYR A 199 9.53 7.82 11.89
CA TYR A 199 10.25 8.90 11.20
C TYR A 199 11.58 8.43 10.59
N LYS A 200 12.27 9.35 9.91
CA LYS A 200 13.62 9.15 9.35
C LYS A 200 14.71 9.27 10.42
#